data_AF-A0AA38J1G8-F1
#
_entry.id   AF-A0AA38J1G8-F1
#
_cell.length_a   1.000
_cell.length_b   1.000
_cell.length_c   1.000
_cell.angle_alpha   90.00
_cell.angle_beta   90.00
_cell.angle_gamma   90.00
#
_symmetry.space_group_name_H-M   'P 1'
#
loop_
_entity.id
_entity.type
_entity.pdbx_description
1 polymer ?
#
loop_
_entity_poly.entity_id
_entity_poly.type
_entity_poly.pdbx_seq_one_letter_code
_entity_poly.pdbx_strand_id
1 'polypeptide(L)'
;MACGVPQGFVLGPTLWNLFYDKLLKTRLPIGARLIAFADDLAIVIVDKKEKELKHKKEVVYRMVKSKVKELRLELAEHKTEAVLLQGRFKIKVMTLNLEEGGPPLRTSEEIRYLGVIIDKDMKITTYVRDITKRTDKIVNNLKRIMSNKHRSAKVAI
;
A
#
# COMPACT_ATOMS: atom_id res chain seq x y z
N MET A 1 3.88 -18.59 18.31
CA MET A 1 4.59 -19.53 17.41
C MET A 1 5.07 -18.73 16.21
N ALA A 2 6.38 -18.71 15.94
CA ALA A 2 6.94 -17.92 14.83
C ALA A 2 6.66 -18.62 13.49
N CYS A 3 5.53 -18.28 12.87
CA CYS A 3 5.21 -18.71 11.51
C CYS A 3 5.72 -17.63 10.55
N GLY A 4 7.01 -17.70 10.22
CA GLY A 4 7.66 -16.77 9.31
C GLY A 4 8.86 -17.44 8.66
N VAL A 5 9.04 -17.22 7.36
CA VAL A 5 10.23 -17.68 6.66
C VAL A 5 11.40 -16.78 7.09
N PRO A 6 12.54 -17.33 7.58
CA PRO A 6 13.69 -16.52 7.94
C PRO A 6 14.18 -15.71 6.74
N GLN A 7 14.51 -14.44 6.98
CA GLN A 7 15.06 -13.57 5.96
C GLN A 7 16.39 -14.18 5.44
N GLY A 8 16.44 -14.51 4.15
CA GLY A 8 17.57 -15.24 3.54
C GLY A 8 17.31 -16.72 3.26
N PHE A 9 16.11 -17.24 3.55
CA PHE A 9 15.74 -18.59 3.14
C PHE A 9 15.55 -18.67 1.62
N VAL A 10 16.32 -19.55 0.97
CA VAL A 10 16.33 -19.72 -0.50
C VAL A 10 14.95 -20.06 -1.05
N LEU A 11 14.11 -20.74 -0.28
CA LEU A 11 12.75 -21.11 -0.69
C LEU A 11 11.69 -20.04 -0.40
N GLY A 12 12.05 -18.93 0.25
CA GLY A 12 11.11 -17.85 0.57
C GLY A 12 10.34 -17.35 -0.66
N PRO A 13 11.00 -17.01 -1.79
CA PRO A 13 10.33 -16.64 -3.03
C PRO A 13 9.43 -17.73 -3.61
N THR A 14 9.85 -19.00 -3.50
CA THR A 14 9.09 -20.15 -4.01
C THR A 14 7.82 -20.38 -3.19
N LEU A 15 7.92 -20.27 -1.86
CA LEU A 15 6.79 -20.40 -0.95
C LEU A 15 5.82 -19.24 -1.12
N TRP A 16 6.35 -18.02 -1.29
CA TRP A 16 5.56 -16.84 -1.63
C TRP A 16 4.76 -17.06 -2.92
N ASN A 17 5.44 -17.48 -4.00
CA ASN A 17 4.79 -17.80 -5.26
C ASN A 17 3.70 -18.87 -5.07
N LEU A 18 3.94 -19.94 -4.30
CA LEU A 18 2.95 -21.01 -4.11
C LEU A 18 1.65 -20.52 -3.43
N PHE A 19 1.76 -19.69 -2.39
CA PHE A 19 0.60 -19.18 -1.66
C PHE A 19 -0.09 -18.03 -2.43
N TYR A 20 0.68 -17.06 -2.92
CA TYR A 20 0.14 -15.88 -3.58
C TYR A 20 -0.35 -16.19 -5.00
N ASP A 21 0.23 -17.13 -5.74
CA ASP A 21 -0.28 -17.52 -7.06
C ASP A 21 -1.73 -18.03 -6.99
N LYS A 22 -2.04 -18.85 -5.97
CA LYS A 22 -3.41 -19.32 -5.73
C LYS A 22 -4.36 -18.18 -5.34
N LEU A 23 -3.89 -17.22 -4.56
CA LEU A 23 -4.66 -16.05 -4.17
C LEU A 23 -4.93 -15.12 -5.36
N LEU A 24 -3.90 -14.83 -6.16
CA LEU A 24 -3.96 -13.94 -7.32
C LEU A 24 -4.78 -14.52 -8.48
N LYS A 25 -4.82 -15.86 -8.62
CA LYS A 25 -5.66 -16.56 -9.60
C LYS A 25 -7.14 -16.67 -9.21
N THR A 26 -7.53 -16.09 -8.07
CA THR A 26 -8.95 -16.05 -7.66
C THR A 26 -9.78 -15.31 -8.70
N ARG A 27 -10.86 -15.93 -9.18
CA ARG A 27 -11.80 -15.29 -10.10
C ARG A 27 -12.56 -14.20 -9.34
N LEU A 28 -12.34 -12.95 -9.72
CA LEU A 28 -13.03 -11.80 -9.17
C LEU A 28 -14.09 -11.26 -10.14
N PRO A 29 -15.10 -10.53 -9.64
CA PRO A 29 -16.02 -9.77 -10.48
C PRO A 29 -15.30 -8.84 -11.46
N ILE A 30 -15.94 -8.58 -12.61
CA ILE A 30 -15.40 -7.68 -13.65
C ILE A 30 -15.12 -6.30 -13.04
N GLY A 31 -13.92 -5.79 -13.28
CA GLY A 31 -13.45 -4.51 -12.74
C GLY A 31 -12.79 -4.60 -11.36
N ALA A 32 -12.67 -5.80 -10.77
CA ALA A 32 -11.85 -6.04 -9.59
C ALA A 32 -10.55 -6.78 -9.95
N ARG A 33 -9.44 -6.39 -9.32
CA ARG A 33 -8.11 -7.00 -9.49
C ARG A 33 -7.40 -7.12 -8.16
N LEU A 34 -6.62 -8.17 -8.00
CA LEU A 34 -5.68 -8.36 -6.90
C LEU A 34 -4.27 -8.10 -7.38
N ILE A 35 -3.50 -7.38 -6.58
CA ILE A 35 -2.07 -7.12 -6.79
C ILE A 35 -1.40 -7.47 -5.48
N ALA A 36 -0.35 -8.27 -5.51
CA ALA A 36 0.41 -8.61 -4.32
C ALA A 36 1.90 -8.44 -4.57
N PHE A 37 2.61 -7.97 -3.54
CA PHE A 37 4.06 -7.86 -3.55
C PHE A 37 4.57 -8.11 -2.14
N ALA A 38 5.39 -9.15 -1.96
CA ALA A 38 5.78 -9.62 -0.64
C ALA A 38 4.54 -9.79 0.27
N ASP A 39 4.55 -9.25 1.48
CA ASP A 39 3.44 -9.29 2.42
C ASP A 39 2.30 -8.32 2.09
N ASP A 40 2.49 -7.36 1.17
CA ASP A 40 1.49 -6.37 0.80
C ASP A 40 0.48 -6.92 -0.23
N LEU A 41 -0.81 -6.88 0.10
CA LEU A 41 -1.93 -7.21 -0.79
C LEU A 41 -2.79 -5.97 -1.06
N ALA A 42 -2.98 -5.63 -2.33
CA ALA A 42 -3.84 -4.56 -2.79
C ALA A 42 -5.04 -5.10 -3.58
N ILE A 43 -6.22 -4.60 -3.25
CA ILE A 43 -7.47 -4.86 -3.97
C ILE A 43 -7.85 -3.60 -4.74
N VAL A 44 -7.87 -3.70 -6.07
CA VAL A 44 -8.25 -2.58 -6.95
C VAL A 44 -9.62 -2.85 -7.52
N ILE A 45 -10.57 -1.94 -7.26
CA ILE A 45 -11.96 -2.09 -7.72
C ILE A 45 -12.36 -0.84 -8.49
N VAL A 46 -12.80 -1.06 -9.72
CA VAL A 46 -13.21 0.00 -10.65
C VAL A 46 -14.67 -0.22 -11.02
N ASP A 47 -15.46 0.83 -10.85
CA ASP A 47 -16.82 0.91 -11.34
C ASP A 47 -17.20 2.36 -11.69
N LYS A 48 -18.17 2.51 -12.60
CA LYS A 48 -18.74 3.81 -13.00
C LYS A 48 -19.93 4.20 -12.12
N LYS A 49 -20.51 3.28 -11.34
CA LYS A 49 -21.67 3.57 -10.49
C LYS A 49 -21.28 3.40 -9.03
N GLU A 50 -21.61 4.39 -8.20
CA GLU A 50 -21.32 4.35 -6.76
C GLU A 50 -21.97 3.14 -6.07
N LYS A 51 -23.23 2.85 -6.41
CA LYS A 51 -23.97 1.70 -5.82
C LYS A 51 -23.29 0.38 -6.15
N GLU A 52 -22.91 0.20 -7.42
CA GLU A 52 -22.20 -1.00 -7.87
C GLU A 52 -20.82 -1.09 -7.24
N LEU A 53 -20.09 0.02 -7.10
CA LEU A 53 -18.80 0.06 -6.43
C LEU A 53 -18.92 -0.38 -4.96
N LYS A 54 -19.92 0.14 -4.24
CA LYS A 54 -20.19 -0.24 -2.85
C LYS A 54 -20.60 -1.70 -2.70
N HIS A 55 -21.33 -2.26 -3.65
CA HIS A 55 -21.69 -3.67 -3.62
C HIS A 55 -20.48 -4.56 -3.97
N LYS A 56 -19.77 -4.21 -5.04
CA LYS A 56 -18.62 -4.96 -5.55
C LYS A 56 -17.48 -5.00 -4.53
N LYS A 57 -17.22 -3.91 -3.80
CA LYS A 57 -16.21 -3.91 -2.74
C LYS A 57 -16.52 -4.97 -1.67
N GLU A 58 -17.78 -5.10 -1.27
CA GLU A 58 -18.21 -5.98 -0.19
C GLU A 58 -18.12 -7.44 -0.64
N VAL A 59 -18.52 -7.72 -1.88
CA VAL A 59 -18.38 -9.03 -2.49
C VAL A 59 -16.91 -9.41 -2.63
N VAL A 60 -16.08 -8.55 -3.22
CA VAL A 60 -14.65 -8.81 -3.45
C VAL A 60 -13.92 -9.00 -2.12
N TYR A 61 -14.17 -8.13 -1.13
CA TYR A 61 -13.53 -8.22 0.18
C TYR A 61 -13.84 -9.55 0.87
N ARG A 62 -15.10 -9.98 0.87
CA ARG A 62 -15.49 -11.29 1.44
C ARG A 62 -14.86 -12.48 0.71
N MET A 63 -14.79 -12.42 -0.62
CA MET A 63 -14.13 -13.46 -1.42
C MET A 63 -12.63 -13.56 -1.08
N VAL A 64 -11.95 -12.42 -0.98
CA VAL A 64 -10.52 -12.36 -0.63
C VAL A 64 -10.30 -12.85 0.79
N LYS A 65 -11.09 -12.38 1.76
CA LYS A 65 -11.01 -12.81 3.18
C LYS A 65 -11.20 -14.32 3.31
N SER A 66 -12.18 -14.89 2.60
CA SER A 66 -12.40 -16.33 2.55
C SER A 66 -11.20 -17.08 1.96
N LYS A 67 -10.62 -16.58 0.85
CA LYS A 67 -9.49 -17.23 0.19
C LYS A 67 -8.20 -17.16 0.99
N VAL A 68 -7.93 -16.03 1.65
CA VAL A 68 -6.82 -15.87 2.58
C VAL A 68 -6.95 -16.90 3.72
N LYS A 69 -8.15 -17.04 4.29
CA LYS A 69 -8.41 -18.02 5.36
C LYS A 69 -8.22 -19.47 4.89
N GLU A 70 -8.65 -19.79 3.67
CA GLU A 70 -8.42 -21.10 3.04
C GLU A 70 -6.92 -21.41 2.90
N LEU A 71 -6.12 -20.40 2.56
CA LEU A 71 -4.66 -20.51 2.44
C LEU A 71 -3.92 -20.47 3.79
N ARG A 72 -4.66 -20.44 4.92
CA ARG A 72 -4.13 -20.28 6.28
C ARG A 72 -3.26 -19.03 6.46
N LEU A 73 -3.56 -17.99 5.69
CA LEU A 73 -2.98 -16.66 5.85
C LEU A 73 -3.88 -15.84 6.79
N GLU A 74 -3.33 -14.77 7.34
CA GLU A 74 -4.04 -13.82 8.20
C GLU A 74 -3.97 -12.43 7.58
N LEU A 75 -5.13 -11.79 7.41
CA LEU A 75 -5.19 -10.38 6.99
C LEU A 75 -4.98 -9.51 8.23
N ALA A 76 -3.98 -8.63 8.18
CA ALA A 76 -3.81 -7.60 9.20
C ALA A 76 -4.88 -6.50 9.00
N GLU A 77 -6.09 -6.73 9.51
CA GLU A 77 -7.22 -5.79 9.37
C GLU A 77 -6.86 -4.39 9.91
N HIS A 78 -6.10 -4.32 11.00
CA HIS A 78 -5.60 -3.08 11.60
C HIS A 78 -4.59 -2.30 10.73
N LYS A 79 -3.97 -2.94 9.73
CA LYS A 79 -3.08 -2.30 8.75
C LYS A 79 -3.77 -2.07 7.40
N THR A 80 -5.02 -2.50 7.25
CA THR A 80 -5.73 -2.37 5.99
C THR A 80 -6.12 -0.93 5.80
N GLU A 81 -5.55 -0.29 4.79
CA GLU A 81 -5.90 1.08 4.38
C GLU A 81 -6.70 1.05 3.07
N ALA A 82 -7.56 2.05 2.89
CA ALA A 82 -8.34 2.18 1.66
C ALA A 82 -8.31 3.64 1.21
N VAL A 83 -7.96 3.87 -0.06
CA VAL A 83 -8.13 5.17 -0.71
C VAL A 83 -9.26 5.07 -1.74
N LEU A 84 -10.11 6.09 -1.78
CA LEU A 84 -11.07 6.23 -2.86
C LEU A 84 -10.49 7.19 -3.90
N LEU A 85 -10.12 6.65 -5.06
CA LEU A 85 -9.64 7.46 -6.18
C LEU A 85 -10.84 8.17 -6.83
N GLN A 86 -10.96 9.46 -6.57
CA GLN A 86 -12.02 10.30 -7.11
C GLN A 86 -11.61 10.74 -8.52
N GLY A 87 -12.18 10.07 -9.53
CA GLY A 87 -12.22 10.62 -10.89
C GLY A 87 -13.20 11.78 -10.97
N ARG A 88 -14.23 11.65 -11.82
CA ARG A 88 -15.32 12.65 -11.93
C ARG A 88 -16.41 12.52 -10.85
N PHE A 89 -16.30 11.57 -9.94
CA PHE A 89 -17.35 11.26 -8.95
C PHE A 89 -17.16 12.05 -7.66
N LYS A 90 -18.22 12.75 -7.21
CA LYS A 90 -18.27 13.48 -5.93
C LYS A 90 -18.59 12.57 -4.73
N ILE A 91 -17.99 11.38 -4.65
CA ILE A 91 -18.21 10.46 -3.52
C ILE A 91 -17.25 10.84 -2.40
N LYS A 92 -17.74 11.48 -1.33
CA LYS A 92 -16.87 12.02 -0.28
C LYS A 92 -16.24 10.96 0.63
N VAL A 93 -16.95 9.87 0.96
CA VAL A 93 -16.48 8.84 1.88
C VAL A 93 -17.07 7.49 1.50
N MET A 94 -16.26 6.44 1.53
CA MET A 94 -16.74 5.07 1.45
C MET A 94 -16.27 4.31 2.69
N THR A 95 -17.19 3.62 3.35
CA THR A 95 -16.88 2.88 4.58
C THR A 95 -16.98 1.39 4.33
N LEU A 96 -15.94 0.61 4.64
CA LEU A 96 -15.92 -0.84 4.51
C LEU A 96 -16.01 -1.48 5.89
N ASN A 97 -16.97 -2.38 6.11
CA ASN A 97 -17.04 -3.10 7.37
C ASN A 97 -16.09 -4.30 7.29
N LEU A 98 -14.96 -4.23 8.00
CA LEU A 98 -13.94 -5.29 7.94
C LEU A 98 -14.31 -6.51 8.81
N GLU A 99 -15.01 -6.26 9.93
CA GLU A 99 -15.45 -7.25 10.91
C GLU A 99 -16.97 -7.21 11.14
N GLU A 100 -17.56 -8.34 11.53
CA GLU A 100 -18.89 -8.38 12.15
C GLU A 100 -18.78 -7.78 13.57
N GLY A 101 -19.04 -6.47 13.68
CA GLY A 101 -19.05 -5.75 14.96
C GLY A 101 -17.85 -4.83 15.23
N GLY A 102 -16.84 -4.82 14.35
CA GLY A 102 -15.69 -3.92 14.44
C GLY A 102 -15.95 -2.53 13.83
N PRO A 103 -15.10 -1.53 14.13
CA PRO A 103 -15.21 -0.20 13.56
C PRO A 103 -15.03 -0.25 12.04
N PRO A 104 -15.84 0.47 11.27
CA PRO A 104 -15.81 0.36 9.83
C PRO A 104 -14.63 1.17 9.28
N LEU A 105 -13.85 0.57 8.37
CA LEU A 105 -12.70 1.18 7.73
C LEU A 105 -13.17 2.37 6.88
N ARG A 106 -12.70 3.55 7.25
CA ARG A 106 -12.94 4.79 6.49
C ARG A 106 -11.86 4.94 5.42
N THR A 107 -12.26 5.41 4.25
CA THR A 107 -11.31 5.81 3.22
C THR A 107 -10.43 6.96 3.72
N SER A 108 -9.12 6.81 3.59
CA SER A 108 -8.14 7.88 3.82
C SER A 108 -7.96 8.75 2.57
N GLU A 109 -7.37 9.94 2.75
CA GLU A 109 -7.07 10.85 1.64
C GLU A 109 -5.85 10.39 0.81
N GLU A 110 -4.92 9.71 1.46
CA GLU A 110 -3.74 9.11 0.84
C GLU A 110 -3.47 7.73 1.45
N ILE A 111 -2.84 6.85 0.67
CA ILE A 111 -2.29 5.58 1.13
C ILE A 111 -0.86 5.44 0.65
N ARG A 112 -0.04 4.72 1.41
CA ARG A 112 1.31 4.35 0.99
C ARG A 112 1.32 2.89 0.54
N TYR A 113 1.62 2.66 -0.73
CA TYR A 113 1.77 1.32 -1.28
C TYR A 113 3.17 1.18 -1.91
N LEU A 114 3.98 0.22 -1.42
CA LEU A 114 5.35 -0.03 -1.91
C LEU A 114 6.25 1.22 -1.95
N GLY A 115 6.08 2.12 -0.98
CA GLY A 115 6.84 3.38 -0.90
C GLY A 115 6.33 4.49 -1.83
N VAL A 116 5.29 4.25 -2.61
CA VAL A 116 4.60 5.26 -3.44
C VAL A 116 3.39 5.77 -2.67
N ILE A 117 3.21 7.10 -2.67
CA ILE A 117 2.03 7.74 -2.07
C ILE A 117 0.97 7.88 -3.16
N ILE A 118 -0.20 7.29 -2.92
CA ILE A 118 -1.36 7.36 -3.80
C ILE A 118 -2.40 8.25 -3.11
N ASP A 119 -2.57 9.45 -3.65
CA ASP A 119 -3.54 10.46 -3.20
C ASP A 119 -4.90 10.22 -3.89
N LYS A 120 -6.01 10.54 -3.21
CA LYS A 120 -7.39 10.46 -3.72
C LYS A 120 -7.59 11.14 -5.07
N ASP A 121 -6.85 12.22 -5.33
CA ASP A 121 -6.92 13.00 -6.58
C ASP A 121 -5.98 12.46 -7.67
N MET A 122 -5.24 11.37 -7.41
CA MET A 122 -4.12 10.88 -8.24
C MET A 122 -3.09 11.96 -8.58
N LYS A 123 -3.01 13.01 -7.77
CA LYS A 123 -2.03 14.07 -7.95
C LYS A 123 -0.66 13.58 -7.49
N ILE A 124 0.21 13.33 -8.45
CA ILE A 124 1.62 12.97 -8.21
C ILE A 124 2.37 14.10 -7.47
N THR A 125 1.82 15.32 -7.44
CA THR A 125 2.41 16.49 -6.77
C THR A 125 2.71 16.26 -5.29
N THR A 126 1.83 15.55 -4.57
CA THR A 126 2.01 15.25 -3.14
C THR A 126 3.23 14.36 -2.94
N TYR A 127 3.34 13.30 -3.77
CA TYR A 127 4.47 12.39 -3.79
C TYR A 127 5.79 13.07 -4.19
N VAL A 128 5.79 13.86 -5.27
CA VAL A 128 6.98 14.61 -5.72
C VAL A 128 7.46 15.56 -4.64
N ARG A 129 6.57 16.29 -3.98
CA ARG A 129 6.93 17.20 -2.88
C ARG A 129 7.56 16.45 -1.71
N ASP A 130 7.06 15.26 -1.36
CA ASP A 130 7.64 14.47 -0.28
C ASP A 130 9.04 13.96 -0.65
N ILE A 131 9.25 13.49 -1.89
CA ILE A 131 10.58 13.10 -2.38
C ILE A 131 11.53 14.29 -2.36
N THR A 132 11.14 15.45 -2.91
CA THR A 132 12.00 16.64 -2.95
C THR A 132 12.42 17.05 -1.55
N LYS A 133 11.49 17.05 -0.57
CA LYS A 133 11.83 17.34 0.84
C LYS A 133 12.84 16.36 1.43
N ARG A 134 12.72 15.06 1.12
CA ARG A 134 13.68 14.04 1.58
C ARG A 134 15.05 14.27 0.94
N THR A 135 15.08 14.52 -0.36
CA THR A 135 16.31 14.80 -1.11
C THR A 135 16.97 16.08 -0.59
N ASP A 136 16.22 17.15 -0.32
CA ASP A 136 16.74 18.40 0.21
C ASP A 136 17.41 18.21 1.57
N LYS A 137 16.83 17.40 2.45
CA LYS A 137 17.47 17.05 3.74
C LYS A 137 18.82 16.36 3.52
N ILE A 138 18.86 15.38 2.62
CA ILE A 138 20.08 14.64 2.29
C ILE A 138 21.12 15.59 1.68
N VAL A 139 20.73 16.43 0.73
CA VAL A 139 21.60 17.42 0.08
C VAL A 139 22.12 18.44 1.09
N ASN A 140 21.29 18.92 2.01
CA ASN A 140 21.73 19.85 3.06
C ASN A 140 22.71 19.20 4.03
N ASN A 141 22.49 17.95 4.40
CA ASN A 141 23.44 17.18 5.22
C ASN A 141 24.76 16.99 4.48
N LEU A 142 24.72 16.63 3.19
CA LEU A 142 25.91 16.50 2.34
C LEU A 142 26.65 17.84 2.19
N LYS A 143 25.93 18.94 1.94
CA LYS A 143 26.50 20.30 1.87
C LYS A 143 27.21 20.68 3.17
N ARG A 144 26.63 20.36 4.33
CA ARG A 144 27.23 20.62 5.64
C ARG A 144 28.53 19.83 5.84
N ILE A 145 28.57 18.57 5.40
CA ILE A 145 29.78 17.74 5.46
C ILE A 145 30.86 18.26 4.49
N MET A 146 30.48 18.63 3.26
CA MET A 146 31.42 19.14 2.26
C MET A 146 31.97 20.53 2.61
N SER A 147 31.14 21.40 3.19
CA SER A 147 31.57 22.72 3.68
C SER A 147 32.62 22.63 4.79
N ASN A 148 32.57 21.57 5.62
CA ASN A 148 33.54 21.36 6.69
C ASN A 148 34.93 20.92 6.21
N LYS A 149 35.10 20.46 4.96
CA LYS A 149 36.43 20.12 4.42
C LYS A 149 37.23 21.32 3.93
N HIS A 150 36.60 22.48 3.72
CA HIS A 150 37.28 23.68 3.22
C HIS A 150 37.74 24.67 4.30
N ARG A 151 37.46 24.42 5.59
CA ARG A 151 37.72 25.41 6.66
C ARG A 151 38.95 25.13 7.54
N SER A 152 39.69 24.05 7.28
CA SER A 152 40.88 23.66 8.07
C SER A 152 42.13 23.54 7.20
N ALA A 153 42.55 24.65 6.62
CA ALA A 153 43.91 24.83 6.10
C ALA A 153 44.26 26.32 6.17
N LYS A 154 44.50 26.82 7.38
CA LYS A 154 45.37 28.00 7.58
C LYS A 154 46.64 27.48 8.25
N VAL A 155 47.63 27.18 7.43
CA VAL A 155 49.02 27.02 7.87
C VAL A 155 49.51 28.43 8.20
N ALA A 156 49.77 28.70 9.47
CA ALA A 156 50.57 29.83 9.89
C ALA A 156 52.05 29.44 9.73
N ILE A 157 52.83 30.40 9.21
CA ILE A 157 54.28 30.35 9.03
C ILE A 157 54.98 29.95 10.33
#